data_AF-A0A0F8YD63-F1
#
_entry.id   AF-A0A0F8YD63-F1
#
_cell.length_a   1.000
_cell.length_b   1.000
_cell.length_c   1.000
_cell.angle_alpha   90.00
_cell.angle_beta   90.00
_cell.angle_gamma   90.00
#
_symmetry.space_group_name_H-M   'P 1'
#
loop_
_entity.id
_entity.type
_entity.pdbx_description
1 polymer ?
#
loop_
_entity_poly.entity_id
_entity_poly.type
_entity_poly.pdbx_seq_one_letter_code
_entity_poly.pdbx_strand_id
1 'polypeptide(L)'
;MDSIGEVVKVINQEIGISVPISIDTSKARVARAALEAGAVIVNDITALTGDADMPAVCASADVGVILMHMRGQPRTMQENPEYQDLIAQIVGYLSERVEAAGQAGIDRDKLLIDPGIGFGKTVGHNLEIIKRLREFKSLGLPLVLGTSRKSTIGEVLG
;
A
#
# COMPACT_ATOMS: atom_id res chain seq x y z
N MET A 1 4.87 22.76 6.28
CA MET A 1 3.88 22.96 5.21
C MET A 1 2.77 21.95 5.43
N ASP A 2 1.52 22.41 5.49
CA ASP A 2 0.40 21.51 5.70
C ASP A 2 0.08 20.82 4.37
N SER A 3 0.54 19.57 4.23
CA SER A 3 0.50 18.81 2.98
C SER A 3 -0.91 18.61 2.41
N ILE A 4 -1.95 18.85 3.22
CA ILE A 4 -3.35 18.71 2.81
C ILE A 4 -3.72 19.73 1.71
N GLY A 5 -3.35 21.00 1.88
CA GLY A 5 -3.74 22.05 0.93
C GLY A 5 -3.14 21.84 -0.46
N GLU A 6 -1.92 21.31 -0.53
CA GLU A 6 -1.26 20.97 -1.79
C GLU A 6 -1.89 19.76 -2.46
N VAL A 7 -2.20 18.70 -1.70
CA VAL A 7 -2.87 17.49 -2.19
C VAL A 7 -4.23 17.84 -2.80
N VAL A 8 -5.08 18.56 -2.05
CA VAL A 8 -6.42 18.95 -2.52
C VAL A 8 -6.33 19.85 -3.75
N LYS A 9 -5.39 20.79 -3.78
CA LYS A 9 -5.18 21.66 -4.93
C LYS A 9 -4.85 20.85 -6.19
N VAL A 10 -3.95 19.87 -6.10
CA VAL A 10 -3.58 19.02 -7.24
C VAL A 10 -4.77 18.21 -7.72
N ILE A 11 -5.51 17.56 -6.81
CA ILE A 11 -6.70 16.77 -7.20
C ILE A 11 -7.74 17.68 -7.89
N ASN A 12 -7.97 18.88 -7.36
CA ASN A 12 -8.90 19.83 -7.94
C ASN A 12 -8.47 20.36 -9.32
N GLN A 13 -7.16 20.43 -9.60
CA GLN A 13 -6.65 20.82 -10.92
C GLN A 13 -6.92 19.76 -11.99
N GLU A 14 -7.12 18.52 -11.59
CA GLU A 14 -7.41 17.38 -12.44
C GLU A 14 -8.93 17.10 -12.56
N ILE A 15 -9.79 18.00 -12.06
CA ILE A 15 -11.26 17.86 -12.21
C ILE A 15 -11.60 17.78 -13.70
N GLY A 16 -12.10 16.62 -14.12
CA GLY A 16 -12.49 16.33 -15.51
C GLY A 16 -11.68 15.22 -16.19
N ILE A 17 -10.63 14.68 -15.56
CA ILE A 17 -10.00 13.46 -16.04
C ILE A 17 -10.87 12.24 -15.69
N SER A 18 -10.98 11.28 -16.62
CA SER A 18 -11.71 10.02 -16.39
C SER A 18 -10.87 8.96 -15.68
N VAL A 19 -9.62 9.28 -15.34
CA VAL A 19 -8.67 8.35 -14.73
C VAL A 19 -8.85 8.35 -13.21
N PRO A 20 -8.99 7.18 -12.56
CA PRO A 20 -9.06 7.08 -11.11
C PRO A 20 -7.83 7.69 -10.43
N ILE A 21 -8.05 8.48 -9.37
CA ILE A 21 -7.00 9.09 -8.57
C ILE A 21 -6.80 8.28 -7.29
N SER A 22 -5.56 7.87 -7.02
CA SER A 22 -5.15 7.24 -5.78
C SER A 22 -4.35 8.23 -4.91
N ILE A 23 -4.67 8.33 -3.63
CA ILE A 23 -3.86 9.08 -2.65
C ILE A 23 -2.88 8.15 -1.94
N ASP A 24 -1.59 8.46 -2.00
CA ASP A 24 -0.54 7.76 -1.23
C ASP A 24 -0.36 8.43 0.13
N THR A 25 -0.91 7.82 1.18
CA THR A 25 -0.83 8.38 2.52
C THR A 25 -1.11 7.36 3.61
N SER A 26 -0.42 7.52 4.74
CA SER A 26 -0.68 6.78 5.98
C SER A 26 -1.36 7.64 7.05
N LYS A 27 -1.92 8.80 6.69
CA LYS A 27 -2.56 9.76 7.60
C LYS A 27 -4.04 9.89 7.27
N ALA A 28 -4.91 9.54 8.20
CA ALA A 28 -6.36 9.54 7.99
C ALA A 28 -6.88 10.93 7.60
N ARG A 29 -6.32 12.00 8.21
CA ARG A 29 -6.68 13.38 7.85
C ARG A 29 -6.35 13.77 6.41
N VAL A 30 -5.27 13.22 5.83
CA VAL A 30 -4.87 13.48 4.44
C VAL A 30 -5.74 12.66 3.49
N ALA A 31 -5.98 11.38 3.83
CA ALA A 31 -6.88 10.52 3.07
C ALA A 31 -8.27 11.15 2.98
N ARG A 32 -8.87 11.55 4.11
CA ARG A 32 -10.18 12.20 4.14
C ARG A 32 -10.26 13.40 3.20
N ALA A 33 -9.31 14.33 3.28
CA ALA A 33 -9.30 15.51 2.41
C ALA A 33 -9.11 15.17 0.93
N ALA A 34 -8.30 14.16 0.60
CA ALA A 34 -8.12 13.72 -0.78
C ALA A 34 -9.39 13.05 -1.33
N LEU A 35 -10.07 12.25 -0.52
CA LEU A 35 -11.34 11.60 -0.87
C LEU A 35 -12.45 12.64 -1.10
N GLU A 36 -12.54 13.66 -0.23
CA GLU A 36 -13.45 14.80 -0.42
C GLU A 36 -13.17 15.59 -1.71
N ALA A 37 -11.92 15.61 -2.17
CA ALA A 37 -11.52 16.23 -3.43
C ALA A 37 -11.75 15.33 -4.67
N GLY A 38 -12.08 14.04 -4.51
CA GLY A 38 -12.38 13.13 -5.61
C GLY A 38 -11.38 11.98 -5.82
N ALA A 39 -10.44 11.76 -4.91
CA ALA A 39 -9.68 10.50 -4.91
C ALA A 39 -10.62 9.31 -4.63
N VAL A 40 -10.34 8.17 -5.26
CA VAL A 40 -11.18 6.96 -5.18
C VAL A 40 -10.42 5.71 -4.71
N ILE A 41 -9.11 5.86 -4.47
CA ILE A 41 -8.26 4.80 -3.90
C ILE A 41 -7.37 5.42 -2.82
N VAL A 42 -7.23 4.73 -1.69
CA VAL A 42 -6.22 5.00 -0.66
C VAL A 42 -5.10 3.97 -0.78
N ASN A 43 -3.89 4.43 -1.07
CA ASN A 43 -2.69 3.63 -1.02
C ASN A 43 -1.99 3.87 0.32
N ASP A 44 -2.18 2.95 1.28
CA ASP A 44 -1.59 3.05 2.61
C ASP A 44 -0.47 2.01 2.76
N ILE A 45 0.77 2.50 2.72
CA ILE A 45 1.97 1.69 2.89
C ILE A 45 2.01 0.93 4.22
N THR A 46 1.25 1.36 5.23
CA THR A 46 1.15 0.74 6.55
C THR A 46 0.03 -0.29 6.65
N ALA A 47 -0.72 -0.52 5.57
CA ALA A 47 -1.88 -1.41 5.54
C ALA A 47 -2.88 -1.11 6.67
N LEU A 48 -3.22 0.17 6.87
CA LEU A 48 -4.17 0.67 7.85
C LEU A 48 -3.72 0.55 9.32
N THR A 49 -2.43 0.38 9.60
CA THR A 49 -1.90 0.38 10.98
C THR A 49 -1.26 1.69 11.42
N GLY A 50 -0.96 2.59 10.48
CA GLY A 50 -0.20 3.81 10.75
C GLY A 50 -1.01 4.91 11.44
N ASP A 51 -2.34 4.91 11.25
CA ASP A 51 -3.28 5.86 11.82
C ASP A 51 -4.57 5.11 12.20
N ALA A 52 -4.97 5.21 13.47
CA ALA A 52 -6.11 4.46 14.02
C ALA A 52 -7.46 4.84 13.38
N ASP A 53 -7.56 6.05 12.82
CA ASP A 53 -8.78 6.51 12.16
C ASP A 53 -8.86 6.08 10.68
N MET A 54 -7.75 5.59 10.09
CA MET A 54 -7.69 5.26 8.66
C MET A 54 -8.69 4.17 8.24
N PRO A 55 -8.88 3.05 8.98
CA PRO A 55 -9.88 2.05 8.62
C PRO A 55 -11.29 2.63 8.54
N ALA A 56 -11.68 3.46 9.51
CA ALA A 56 -13.01 4.08 9.55
C ALA A 56 -13.21 5.09 8.41
N VAL A 57 -12.16 5.84 8.04
CA VAL A 57 -12.19 6.75 6.88
C VAL A 57 -12.44 5.97 5.59
N CYS A 58 -11.70 4.88 5.36
CA CYS A 58 -11.83 4.08 4.15
C CYS A 58 -13.19 3.38 4.07
N ALA A 59 -13.66 2.79 5.18
CA ALA A 59 -14.96 2.13 5.24
C ALA A 59 -16.12 3.10 4.97
N SER A 60 -16.07 4.30 5.58
CA SER A 60 -17.13 5.30 5.39
C SER A 60 -17.18 5.87 3.97
N ALA A 61 -16.04 5.91 3.28
CA ALA A 61 -15.93 6.50 1.94
C ALA A 61 -16.19 5.50 0.80
N ASP A 62 -16.30 4.20 1.09
CA ASP A 62 -16.52 3.13 0.10
C ASP A 62 -15.53 3.13 -1.08
N VAL A 63 -14.23 3.28 -0.76
CA VAL A 63 -13.14 3.44 -1.73
C VAL A 63 -12.21 2.23 -1.81
N GLY A 64 -11.45 2.14 -2.90
CA GLY A 64 -10.40 1.13 -3.03
C GLY A 64 -9.29 1.34 -1.99
N VAL A 65 -8.72 0.26 -1.46
CA VAL A 65 -7.64 0.32 -0.47
C VAL A 65 -6.52 -0.64 -0.86
N ILE A 66 -5.30 -0.12 -0.99
CA ILE A 66 -4.11 -0.93 -1.22
C ILE A 66 -3.43 -1.18 0.12
N LEU A 67 -3.36 -2.45 0.51
CA LEU A 67 -2.69 -2.94 1.72
C LEU A 67 -1.28 -3.41 1.34
N MET A 68 -0.25 -2.71 1.81
CA MET A 68 1.13 -3.06 1.50
C MET A 68 1.83 -3.75 2.67
N HIS A 69 2.65 -4.76 2.38
CA HIS A 69 3.59 -5.30 3.36
C HIS A 69 4.85 -4.44 3.45
N MET A 70 5.08 -3.85 4.62
CA MET A 70 6.34 -3.24 5.01
C MET A 70 6.86 -3.89 6.30
N ARG A 71 8.18 -4.07 6.40
CA ARG A 71 8.82 -4.53 7.63
C ARG A 71 9.66 -3.42 8.24
N GLY A 72 9.56 -3.20 9.55
CA GLY A 72 10.23 -2.08 10.23
C GLY A 72 9.60 -0.73 9.90
N GLN A 73 10.21 0.36 10.35
CA GLN A 73 9.79 1.71 9.96
C GLN A 73 10.58 2.16 8.72
N PRO A 74 10.07 3.08 7.88
CA PRO A 74 10.76 3.52 6.65
C PRO A 74 12.21 3.95 6.85
N ARG A 75 12.56 4.42 8.05
CA ARG A 75 13.93 4.85 8.39
C ARG A 75 14.87 3.73 8.83
N THR A 76 14.35 2.62 9.35
CA THR A 76 15.16 1.51 9.95
C THR A 76 15.01 0.18 9.22
N MET A 77 14.07 0.08 8.29
CA MET A 77 13.69 -1.18 7.64
C MET A 77 14.80 -1.87 6.84
N GLN A 78 15.85 -1.15 6.45
CA GLN A 78 16.94 -1.68 5.63
C GLN A 78 18.15 -2.17 6.45
N GLU A 79 18.12 -2.07 7.78
CA GLU A 79 19.32 -2.33 8.61
C GLU A 79 19.68 -3.83 8.71
N ASN A 80 18.71 -4.75 8.82
CA ASN A 80 18.92 -6.20 8.67
C ASN A 80 17.59 -6.99 8.55
N PRO A 81 16.91 -7.00 7.38
CA PRO A 81 15.63 -7.69 7.25
C PRO A 81 15.81 -9.21 7.09
N GLU A 82 15.65 -9.99 8.17
CA GLU A 82 15.77 -11.45 8.12
C GLU A 82 14.42 -12.15 8.03
N TYR A 83 14.14 -12.86 6.93
CA TYR A 83 12.96 -13.69 6.78
C TYR A 83 13.34 -15.17 6.83
N GLN A 84 12.62 -15.99 7.62
CA GLN A 84 12.75 -17.45 7.59
C GLN A 84 12.12 -18.03 6.31
N ASP A 85 10.88 -17.65 6.03
CA ASP A 85 10.21 -17.83 4.72
C ASP A 85 9.61 -16.48 4.30
N LEU A 86 10.23 -15.85 3.31
CA LEU A 86 9.85 -14.52 2.85
C LEU A 86 8.40 -14.48 2.35
N ILE A 87 8.02 -15.42 1.48
CA ILE A 87 6.71 -15.39 0.83
C ILE A 87 5.62 -15.75 1.82
N ALA A 88 5.83 -16.79 2.63
CA ALA A 88 4.83 -17.20 3.62
C ALA A 88 4.56 -16.08 4.65
N GLN A 89 5.59 -15.36 5.09
CA GLN A 89 5.42 -14.24 6.02
C GLN A 89 4.68 -13.06 5.38
N ILE A 90 4.99 -12.69 4.14
CA ILE A 90 4.30 -11.59 3.46
C ILE A 90 2.82 -11.97 3.23
N VAL A 91 2.55 -13.19 2.77
CA VAL A 91 1.18 -13.69 2.56
C VAL A 91 0.41 -13.73 3.88
N GLY A 92 1.01 -14.25 4.95
CA GLY A 92 0.40 -14.30 6.28
C GLY A 92 0.03 -12.91 6.79
N TYR A 93 0.98 -11.96 6.75
CA TYR A 93 0.72 -10.57 7.13
C TYR A 93 -0.42 -9.95 6.30
N LEU A 94 -0.37 -10.07 4.98
CA LEU A 94 -1.42 -9.49 4.12
C LEU A 94 -2.78 -10.15 4.37
N SER A 95 -2.83 -11.44 4.67
CA SER A 95 -4.07 -12.13 5.06
C SER A 95 -4.66 -11.51 6.33
N GLU A 96 -3.86 -11.32 7.38
CA GLU A 96 -4.28 -10.67 8.63
C GLU A 96 -4.76 -9.24 8.40
N ARG A 97 -4.09 -8.48 7.53
CA ARG A 97 -4.51 -7.10 7.19
C ARG A 97 -5.83 -7.06 6.43
N VAL A 98 -6.05 -8.01 5.53
CA VAL A 98 -7.33 -8.15 4.80
C VAL A 98 -8.46 -8.48 5.75
N GLU A 99 -8.25 -9.38 6.72
CA GLU A 99 -9.24 -9.69 7.76
C GLU A 99 -9.55 -8.47 8.63
N ALA A 100 -8.52 -7.75 9.08
CA ALA A 100 -8.68 -6.53 9.87
C ALA A 100 -9.43 -5.43 9.11
N ALA A 101 -9.19 -5.27 7.81
CA ALA A 101 -9.93 -4.33 6.97
C ALA A 101 -11.41 -4.72 6.86
N GLY A 102 -11.71 -6.01 6.70
CA GLY A 102 -13.09 -6.52 6.70
C GLY A 102 -13.81 -6.29 8.02
N GLN A 103 -13.12 -6.49 9.16
CA GLN A 103 -13.67 -6.19 10.49
C GLN A 103 -13.97 -4.69 10.69
N ALA A 104 -13.25 -3.81 10.00
CA ALA A 104 -13.51 -2.38 9.99
C ALA A 104 -14.66 -1.96 9.05
N GLY A 105 -15.25 -2.91 8.30
CA GLY A 105 -16.35 -2.66 7.38
C GLY A 105 -15.92 -2.30 5.95
N ILE A 106 -14.68 -2.59 5.56
CA ILE A 106 -14.22 -2.39 4.17
C ILE A 106 -14.53 -3.67 3.38
N ASP A 107 -15.30 -3.52 2.31
CA ASP A 107 -15.67 -4.66 1.45
C ASP A 107 -14.44 -5.27 0.78
N ARG A 108 -14.43 -6.61 0.69
CA ARG A 108 -13.29 -7.35 0.17
C ARG A 108 -12.95 -7.00 -1.28
N ASP A 109 -13.95 -6.69 -2.09
CA ASP A 109 -13.80 -6.33 -3.51
C ASP A 109 -13.17 -4.93 -3.71
N LYS A 110 -13.09 -4.12 -2.65
CA LYS A 110 -12.37 -2.85 -2.61
C LYS A 110 -10.89 -3.02 -2.23
N LEU A 111 -10.47 -4.20 -1.79
CA LEU A 111 -9.11 -4.43 -1.31
C LEU A 111 -8.17 -4.86 -2.44
N LEU A 112 -6.96 -4.31 -2.40
CA LEU A 112 -5.82 -4.73 -3.20
C LEU A 112 -4.63 -4.98 -2.27
N ILE A 113 -3.68 -5.78 -2.73
CA ILE A 113 -2.48 -6.13 -1.96
C ILE A 113 -1.20 -5.75 -2.69
N ASP A 114 -0.19 -5.30 -1.95
CA ASP A 114 1.16 -5.02 -2.47
C ASP A 114 2.22 -5.72 -1.59
N PRO A 115 3.10 -6.58 -2.14
CA PRO A 115 4.12 -7.28 -1.37
C PRO A 115 5.26 -6.34 -0.88
N GLY A 116 5.27 -5.08 -1.32
CA GLY A 116 6.12 -4.00 -0.83
C GLY A 116 7.58 -4.12 -1.28
N ILE A 117 7.83 -4.22 -2.58
CA ILE A 117 9.20 -4.22 -3.14
C ILE A 117 10.00 -3.04 -2.57
N GLY A 118 11.22 -3.27 -2.08
CA GLY A 118 12.08 -2.21 -1.53
C GLY A 118 11.67 -1.68 -0.16
N PHE A 119 10.61 -2.19 0.46
CA PHE A 119 10.20 -1.84 1.82
C PHE A 119 10.62 -2.94 2.81
N GLY A 120 11.83 -2.79 3.38
CA GLY A 120 12.41 -3.72 4.34
C GLY A 120 12.83 -5.05 3.73
N LYS A 121 13.48 -4.98 2.56
CA LYS A 121 13.82 -6.11 1.70
C LYS A 121 15.12 -5.85 0.96
N THR A 122 16.00 -6.85 0.94
CA THR A 122 17.23 -6.85 0.14
C THR A 122 16.89 -7.03 -1.34
N VAL A 123 17.88 -6.84 -2.23
CA VAL A 123 17.77 -7.17 -3.66
C VAL A 123 17.32 -8.62 -3.86
N GLY A 124 17.93 -9.57 -3.14
CA GLY A 124 17.56 -10.98 -3.20
C GLY A 124 16.09 -11.22 -2.85
N HIS A 125 15.59 -10.59 -1.77
CA HIS A 125 14.19 -10.68 -1.39
C HIS A 125 13.26 -10.08 -2.46
N ASN A 126 13.60 -8.93 -3.04
CA ASN A 126 12.79 -8.32 -4.09
C ASN A 126 12.71 -9.18 -5.35
N LEU A 127 13.82 -9.78 -5.77
CA LEU A 127 13.86 -10.71 -6.90
C LEU A 127 13.08 -12.00 -6.61
N GLU A 128 13.15 -12.52 -5.38
CA GLU A 128 12.36 -13.68 -4.96
C GLU A 128 10.86 -13.40 -5.05
N ILE A 129 10.39 -12.25 -4.56
CA ILE A 129 8.98 -11.84 -4.64
C ILE A 129 8.53 -11.78 -6.10
N ILE A 130 9.31 -11.15 -6.97
CA ILE A 130 9.00 -11.04 -8.40
C ILE A 130 8.91 -12.43 -9.05
N LYS A 131 9.83 -13.35 -8.68
CA LYS A 131 9.82 -14.73 -9.17
C LYS A 131 8.61 -15.53 -8.68
N ARG A 132 8.11 -15.24 -7.47
CA ARG A 132 7.06 -16.01 -6.78
C ARG A 132 5.71 -15.25 -6.70
N LEU A 133 5.45 -14.26 -7.56
CA LEU A 133 4.21 -13.46 -7.55
C LEU A 133 2.92 -14.30 -7.60
N ARG A 134 2.97 -15.51 -8.20
CA ARG A 134 1.81 -16.42 -8.28
C ARG A 134 1.31 -16.87 -6.91
N GLU A 135 2.17 -16.91 -5.89
CA GLU A 135 1.80 -17.38 -4.56
C GLU A 135 0.83 -16.41 -3.85
N PHE A 136 0.90 -15.11 -4.16
CA PHE A 136 -0.03 -14.11 -3.63
C PHE A 136 -1.46 -14.26 -4.17
N LYS A 137 -1.66 -15.02 -5.25
CA LYS A 137 -3.01 -15.31 -5.77
C LYS A 137 -3.85 -16.12 -4.77
N SER A 138 -3.23 -16.80 -3.80
CA SER A 138 -3.93 -17.50 -2.73
C SER A 138 -4.83 -16.57 -1.91
N LEU A 139 -4.49 -15.27 -1.84
CA LEU A 139 -5.29 -14.25 -1.16
C LEU A 139 -6.53 -13.84 -1.97
N GLY A 140 -6.64 -14.21 -3.24
CA GLY A 140 -7.84 -13.94 -4.05
C GLY A 140 -8.13 -12.44 -4.25
N LEU A 141 -7.11 -11.58 -4.18
CA LEU A 141 -7.22 -10.13 -4.34
C LEU A 141 -6.33 -9.65 -5.50
N PRO A 142 -6.65 -8.50 -6.13
CA PRO A 142 -5.76 -7.85 -7.09
C PRO A 142 -4.40 -7.53 -6.47
N LEU A 143 -3.34 -7.74 -7.24
CA LEU A 143 -1.95 -7.49 -6.84
C LEU A 143 -1.46 -6.19 -7.48
N VAL A 144 -0.96 -5.27 -6.66
CA VAL A 144 -0.27 -4.04 -7.06
C VAL A 144 1.23 -4.23 -6.83
N LEU A 145 2.06 -3.73 -7.73
CA LEU A 145 3.51 -3.86 -7.61
C LEU A 145 4.22 -2.59 -8.08
N GLY A 146 4.81 -1.83 -7.16
CA GLY A 146 5.68 -0.70 -7.48
C GLY A 146 7.16 -1.11 -7.60
N THR A 147 7.68 -1.32 -8.82
CA THR A 147 9.12 -1.60 -9.06
C THR A 147 9.90 -0.41 -9.64
N SER A 148 9.19 0.60 -10.16
CA SER A 148 9.78 1.68 -10.96
C SER A 148 10.92 2.41 -10.24
N ARG A 149 12.10 2.45 -10.87
CA ARG A 149 13.31 3.15 -10.42
C ARG A 149 13.76 2.83 -8.99
N LYS A 150 13.36 1.67 -8.45
CA LYS A 150 13.84 1.21 -7.13
C LYS A 150 15.30 0.76 -7.21
N SER A 151 16.01 0.88 -6.10
CA SER A 151 17.45 0.58 -6.01
C SER A 151 17.78 -0.83 -6.52
N THR A 152 16.88 -1.79 -6.34
CA THR A 152 17.00 -3.15 -6.88
C THR A 152 17.29 -3.19 -8.38
N ILE A 153 16.70 -2.32 -9.19
CA ILE A 153 17.00 -2.28 -10.63
C ILE A 153 18.43 -1.76 -10.87
N GLY A 154 18.82 -0.69 -10.17
CA GLY A 154 20.18 -0.14 -10.28
C GLY A 154 21.24 -1.15 -9.82
N GLU A 155 21.04 -1.75 -8.65
CA GLU A 155 21.97 -2.72 -8.06
C GLU A 155 22.14 -3.99 -8.93
N VAL A 156 21.10 -4.40 -9.65
CA VAL A 156 21.16 -5.56 -10.55
C VAL A 156 21.84 -5.23 -11.88
N LEU A 157 21.66 -4.01 -12.40
CA LEU A 157 22.12 -3.65 -13.75
C LEU A 157 23.49 -2.96 -13.80
N GLY A 158 23.96 -2.36 -12.70
CA GLY A 158 25.19 -1.56 -12.64
C GLY A 158 24.96 -0.12 -13.01
#